data_AF-A0A936JF36-F1
#
_entry.id   AF-A0A936JF36-F1
#
_cell.length_a   1.000
_cell.length_b   1.000
_cell.length_c   1.000
_cell.angle_alpha   90.00
_cell.angle_beta   90.00
_cell.angle_gamma   90.00
#
_symmetry.space_group_name_H-M   'P 1'
#
loop_
_entity.id
_entity.type
_entity.pdbx_description
1 polymer ?
#
loop_
_entity_poly.entity_id
_entity_poly.type
_entity_poly.pdbx_seq_one_letter_code
_entity_poly.pdbx_strand_id
1 'polypeptide(L)'
;MPKLTLILILLLSLLSCAEKQVRDIGVYYVIKHEDTSEKVDRINHDSMDVKGNTKLHLENLPPPSYTTIYGDHNFILHGHDSVFYFAYTPPETGCLFDGEFARKPILRLTPDSLHVISIRNLQKFLDGTIIDSVKLLPETWTLRRHVVTSISSMSDTIKNPAFTIITSHLARRNIASNFINIRNWTFEEQAVVTSKMQHLGYDPDTLGNRGDFSVMLRRRRK
;
A
#
# COMPACT_ATOMS: atom_id res chain seq x y z
N MET A 1 7.86 30.06 58.79
CA MET A 1 7.30 29.92 57.43
C MET A 1 7.98 28.91 56.48
N PRO A 2 9.17 28.30 56.72
CA PRO A 2 9.81 27.41 55.73
C PRO A 2 9.20 26.00 55.63
N LYS A 3 8.44 25.56 56.65
CA LYS A 3 7.80 24.24 56.67
C LYS A 3 6.66 24.11 55.65
N LEU A 4 5.95 25.20 55.37
CA LEU A 4 4.83 25.20 54.41
C LEU A 4 5.35 25.11 52.96
N THR A 5 6.47 25.78 52.68
CA THR A 5 7.12 25.78 51.36
C THR A 5 7.65 24.40 50.99
N LEU A 6 8.23 23.68 51.96
CA LEU A 6 8.73 22.32 51.73
C LEU A 6 7.60 21.34 51.37
N ILE A 7 6.45 21.46 52.05
CA ILE A 7 5.26 20.62 51.79
C ILE A 7 4.69 20.91 50.40
N LEU A 8 4.66 22.18 49.98
CA LEU A 8 4.14 22.56 48.67
C LEU A 8 5.02 22.07 47.53
N ILE A 9 6.35 22.14 47.68
CA ILE A 9 7.31 21.61 46.71
C ILE A 9 7.18 20.08 46.61
N LEU A 10 7.03 19.39 47.74
CA LEU A 10 6.83 17.94 47.76
C LEU A 10 5.54 17.53 47.02
N LEU A 11 4.43 18.24 47.26
CA LEU A 11 3.15 18.03 46.57
C LEU A 11 3.25 18.25 45.06
N LEU A 12 3.93 19.32 44.62
CA LEU A 12 4.14 19.60 43.20
C LEU A 12 5.02 18.52 42.53
N SER A 13 6.04 18.02 43.23
CA SER A 13 6.88 16.92 42.70
C SER A 13 6.14 15.58 42.60
N LEU A 14 5.22 15.28 43.54
CA LEU A 14 4.38 14.09 43.49
C LEU A 14 3.31 14.17 42.39
N LEU A 15 2.80 15.36 42.10
CA LEU A 15 1.87 15.60 40.98
C LEU A 15 2.58 15.56 39.62
N SER A 16 3.87 15.91 39.55
CA SER A 16 4.64 15.92 38.30
C SER A 16 5.19 14.54 37.90
N CYS A 17 5.19 13.54 38.79
CA CYS A 17 5.62 12.17 38.49
C CYS A 17 4.49 11.24 38.04
N ALA A 18 3.24 11.70 38.02
CA ALA A 18 2.14 10.95 37.44
C ALA A 18 1.97 11.30 35.95
N GLU A 19 3.07 11.30 35.20
CA GLU A 19 2.99 11.23 33.74
C GLU A 19 2.48 9.82 33.43
N LYS A 20 1.16 9.74 33.32
CA LYS A 20 0.41 8.53 33.01
C LYS A 20 1.10 7.91 31.79
N GLN A 21 1.85 6.83 32.00
CA GLN A 21 2.21 5.93 30.90
C GLN A 21 0.90 5.39 30.37
N VAL A 22 0.29 6.15 29.46
CA VAL A 22 -0.69 5.65 28.53
C VAL A 22 0.09 4.60 27.76
N ARG A 23 -0.06 3.34 28.18
CA ARG A 23 0.26 2.21 27.31
C ARG A 23 -0.59 2.45 26.08
N ASP A 24 0.01 3.04 25.06
CA ASP A 24 -0.57 3.14 23.74
C ASP A 24 -0.70 1.70 23.27
N ILE A 25 -1.88 1.10 23.49
CA ILE A 25 -2.23 -0.20 22.92
C ILE A 25 -2.48 0.09 21.45
N GLY A 26 -1.39 0.32 20.71
CA GLY A 26 -1.43 0.65 19.30
C GLY A 26 -2.03 -0.51 18.52
N VAL A 27 -3.11 -0.24 17.79
CA VAL A 27 -3.64 -1.20 16.82
C VAL A 27 -2.70 -1.24 15.62
N TYR A 28 -2.25 -2.44 15.25
CA TYR A 28 -1.45 -2.66 14.05
C TYR A 28 -2.10 -3.72 13.17
N TYR A 29 -1.81 -3.63 11.87
CA TYR A 29 -2.28 -4.59 10.88
C TYR A 29 -1.07 -5.33 10.28
N VAL A 30 -1.26 -6.58 9.87
CA VAL A 30 -0.20 -7.40 9.26
C VAL A 30 -0.61 -7.74 7.83
N ILE A 31 0.22 -7.38 6.86
CA ILE A 31 0.13 -7.84 5.49
C ILE A 31 0.54 -9.31 5.48
N LYS A 32 -0.40 -10.20 5.17
CA LYS A 32 -0.11 -11.62 5.02
C LYS A 32 0.33 -11.88 3.58
N HIS A 33 1.50 -12.48 3.42
CA HIS A 33 1.92 -13.06 2.15
C HIS A 33 1.54 -14.54 2.20
N GLU A 34 0.89 -15.05 1.16
CA GLU A 34 0.66 -16.50 1.06
C GLU A 34 2.02 -17.21 0.99
N ASP A 35 2.25 -18.14 1.91
CA ASP A 35 3.43 -18.98 1.90
C ASP A 35 3.37 -19.89 0.67
N THR A 36 4.19 -19.56 -0.34
CA THR A 36 4.39 -20.39 -1.54
C THR A 36 5.02 -21.77 -1.24
N SER A 37 5.14 -22.14 0.04
CA SER A 37 5.60 -23.45 0.52
C SER A 37 4.49 -24.40 0.95
N GLU A 38 3.20 -24.04 0.83
CA GLU A 38 2.13 -25.03 0.95
C GLU A 38 2.25 -26.00 -0.22
N LYS A 39 2.90 -27.13 0.09
CA LYS A 39 2.86 -28.37 -0.66
C LYS A 39 1.43 -28.57 -1.13
N VAL A 40 1.25 -28.58 -2.44
CA VAL A 40 0.08 -29.13 -3.10
C VAL A 40 -0.14 -30.52 -2.51
N ASP A 41 -1.04 -30.61 -1.53
CA ASP A 41 -1.57 -31.89 -1.09
C ASP A 41 -2.22 -32.50 -2.32
N ARG A 42 -1.54 -33.51 -2.86
CA ARG A 42 -2.00 -34.30 -3.98
C ARG A 42 -3.39 -34.79 -3.63
N ILE A 43 -4.40 -34.20 -4.27
CA ILE A 43 -5.72 -34.80 -4.35
C ILE A 43 -5.49 -36.15 -5.05
N ASN A 44 -5.50 -37.22 -4.26
CA ASN A 44 -5.67 -38.57 -4.74
C ASN A 44 -7.02 -38.60 -5.46
N HIS A 45 -6.99 -38.54 -6.77
CA HIS A 45 -8.08 -39.07 -7.58
C HIS A 45 -7.55 -40.27 -8.35
N ASP A 46 -8.20 -41.39 -8.09
CA ASP A 46 -7.91 -42.71 -8.57
C ASP A 46 -7.74 -42.78 -10.10
N SER A 47 -6.97 -43.80 -10.50
CA SER A 47 -7.14 -44.55 -11.75
C SER A 47 -6.78 -43.86 -13.06
N MET A 48 -5.50 -43.94 -13.45
CA MET A 48 -5.04 -44.78 -14.58
C MET A 48 -3.53 -44.56 -14.84
N ASP A 49 -2.73 -45.56 -14.46
CA ASP A 49 -1.33 -45.67 -14.87
C ASP A 49 -1.24 -46.14 -16.33
N VAL A 50 -0.88 -45.23 -17.24
CA VAL A 50 -0.07 -45.58 -18.42
C VAL A 50 1.17 -44.69 -18.42
N LYS A 51 2.29 -45.30 -18.02
CA LYS A 51 3.69 -45.04 -18.37
C LYS A 51 4.04 -43.69 -19.03
N GLY A 52 4.88 -42.94 -18.31
CA GLY A 52 6.11 -42.38 -18.88
C GLY A 52 6.15 -40.87 -19.08
N ASN A 53 7.20 -40.26 -18.51
CA ASN A 53 7.69 -38.88 -18.72
C ASN A 53 7.02 -37.75 -17.93
N THR A 54 7.25 -37.70 -16.62
CA THR A 54 7.06 -36.48 -15.81
C THR A 54 8.16 -35.46 -16.07
N LYS A 55 8.07 -34.77 -17.20
CA LYS A 55 8.50 -33.37 -17.27
C LYS A 55 7.36 -32.60 -16.60
N LEU A 56 7.57 -32.12 -15.38
CA LEU A 56 6.58 -31.34 -14.63
C LEU A 56 6.21 -30.11 -15.48
N HIS A 57 5.11 -30.19 -16.24
CA HIS A 57 4.58 -29.09 -17.01
C HIS A 57 4.16 -28.01 -16.00
N LEU A 58 4.83 -26.87 -16.07
CA LEU A 58 4.53 -25.64 -15.33
C LEU A 58 3.09 -25.12 -15.60
N GLU A 59 2.37 -25.77 -16.51
CA GLU A 59 1.03 -25.41 -16.99
C GLU A 59 -0.11 -25.79 -16.02
N ASN A 60 0.17 -26.53 -14.94
CA ASN A 60 -0.83 -26.92 -13.93
C ASN A 60 -0.75 -26.10 -12.63
N LEU A 61 0.12 -25.09 -12.56
CA LEU A 61 0.01 -24.10 -11.50
C LEU A 61 -1.19 -23.21 -11.84
N PRO A 62 -2.13 -22.95 -10.89
CA PRO A 62 -3.12 -21.92 -11.12
C PRO A 62 -2.38 -20.62 -11.52
N PRO A 63 -2.88 -19.88 -12.53
CA PRO A 63 -2.23 -18.65 -12.93
C PRO A 63 -2.02 -17.78 -11.67
N PRO A 64 -0.82 -17.19 -11.48
CA PRO A 64 -0.56 -16.37 -10.31
C PRO A 64 -1.68 -15.35 -10.19
N SER A 65 -2.31 -15.28 -9.01
CA SER A 65 -3.40 -14.36 -8.74
C SER A 65 -2.98 -12.96 -9.19
N TYR A 66 -3.64 -12.45 -10.23
CA TYR A 66 -3.38 -11.15 -10.83
C TYR A 66 -3.83 -10.05 -9.86
N THR A 67 -3.07 -9.84 -8.80
CA THR A 67 -3.28 -8.68 -7.93
C THR A 67 -2.79 -7.46 -8.68
N THR A 68 -3.73 -6.64 -9.17
CA THR A 68 -3.38 -5.34 -9.78
C THR A 68 -2.60 -4.54 -8.75
N ILE A 69 -1.30 -4.35 -9.01
CA ILE A 69 -0.38 -3.69 -8.06
C ILE A 69 -0.82 -2.25 -7.79
N TYR A 70 -1.37 -1.60 -8.80
CA TYR A 70 -1.90 -0.24 -8.70
C TYR A 70 -3.38 -0.22 -9.07
N GLY A 71 -4.18 0.50 -8.29
CA GLY A 71 -5.61 0.70 -8.52
C GLY A 71 -5.91 2.07 -9.14
N ASP A 72 -7.19 2.41 -9.23
CA ASP A 72 -7.69 3.76 -9.50
C ASP A 72 -7.11 4.78 -8.53
N HIS A 73 -7.09 4.40 -7.25
CA HIS A 73 -6.62 5.20 -6.13
C HIS A 73 -5.46 4.48 -5.44
N ASN A 74 -4.32 5.14 -5.30
CA ASN A 74 -3.13 4.54 -4.71
C ASN A 74 -2.67 5.38 -3.52
N PHE A 75 -2.70 4.79 -2.33
CA PHE A 75 -2.30 5.42 -1.08
C PHE A 75 -0.98 4.81 -0.60
N ILE A 76 0.04 5.63 -0.43
CA ILE A 76 1.35 5.21 0.10
C ILE A 76 1.45 5.71 1.54
N LEU A 77 1.38 4.80 2.50
CA LEU A 77 1.48 5.10 3.92
C LEU A 77 2.94 5.32 4.31
N HIS A 78 3.25 6.45 4.93
CA HIS A 78 4.61 6.79 5.35
C HIS A 78 4.64 7.31 6.79
N GLY A 79 5.51 6.73 7.62
CA GLY A 79 5.60 7.08 9.03
C GLY A 79 4.26 6.94 9.76
N HIS A 80 3.98 7.88 10.66
CA HIS A 80 2.79 7.85 11.52
C HIS A 80 1.67 8.83 11.11
N ASP A 81 1.93 9.81 10.26
CA ASP A 81 1.00 10.93 10.02
C ASP A 81 0.83 11.34 8.56
N SER A 82 1.59 10.70 7.66
CA SER A 82 1.72 11.10 6.28
C SER A 82 1.19 10.03 5.34
N VAL A 83 0.42 10.47 4.35
CA VAL A 83 -0.07 9.63 3.25
C VAL A 83 0.29 10.33 1.95
N PHE A 84 0.93 9.62 1.03
CA PHE A 84 1.04 10.07 -0.35
C PHE A 84 -0.06 9.45 -1.18
N TYR A 85 -0.55 10.19 -2.18
CA TYR A 85 -1.61 9.75 -3.05
C TYR A 85 -1.28 10.04 -4.51
N PHE A 86 -1.69 9.13 -5.39
CA PHE A 86 -1.79 9.37 -6.82
C PHE A 86 -2.95 8.58 -7.41
N ALA A 87 -3.56 9.16 -8.45
CA ALA A 87 -4.54 8.46 -9.28
C ALA A 87 -3.81 7.73 -10.41
N TYR A 88 -4.29 6.54 -10.77
CA TYR A 88 -3.80 5.80 -11.92
C TYR A 88 -4.98 5.17 -12.62
N THR A 89 -5.06 5.30 -13.94
CA THR A 89 -6.06 4.56 -14.72
C THR A 89 -5.31 3.41 -15.40
N PRO A 90 -5.51 2.15 -14.96
CA PRO A 90 -4.95 1.02 -15.66
C PRO A 90 -5.41 1.05 -17.12
N PRO A 91 -4.53 0.77 -18.10
CA PRO A 91 -4.95 0.61 -19.48
C PRO A 91 -6.07 -0.43 -19.55
N GLU A 92 -7.07 -0.18 -20.39
CA GLU A 92 -8.21 -1.09 -20.56
C GLU A 92 -7.74 -2.38 -21.22
N THR A 93 -7.37 -3.36 -20.41
CA THR A 93 -7.10 -4.71 -20.90
C THR A 93 -8.45 -5.41 -21.06
N GLY A 94 -9.10 -5.21 -22.19
CA GLY A 94 -10.23 -6.05 -22.59
C GLY A 94 -9.75 -7.48 -22.73
N CYS A 95 -10.02 -8.35 -21.75
CA CYS A 95 -9.88 -9.81 -21.71
C CYS A 95 -8.64 -10.49 -22.34
N LEU A 96 -7.64 -9.76 -22.83
CA LEU A 96 -6.43 -10.29 -23.44
C LEU A 96 -5.36 -10.38 -22.36
N PHE A 97 -5.47 -11.46 -21.59
CA PHE A 97 -4.48 -11.94 -20.63
C PHE A 97 -3.28 -12.54 -21.35
N ASP A 98 -2.66 -11.78 -22.26
CA ASP A 98 -1.38 -12.15 -22.82
C ASP A 98 -0.31 -11.84 -21.75
N GLY A 99 0.50 -12.85 -21.42
CA GLY A 99 1.35 -12.95 -20.22
C GLY A 99 2.42 -11.86 -20.00
N GLU A 100 2.41 -10.76 -20.76
CA GLU A 100 3.30 -9.62 -20.59
C GLU A 100 2.94 -8.73 -19.38
N PHE A 101 1.70 -8.79 -18.89
CA PHE A 101 1.27 -8.12 -17.65
C PHE A 101 1.70 -8.84 -16.36
N ALA A 102 2.42 -9.97 -16.46
CA ALA A 102 3.07 -10.59 -15.31
C ALA A 102 4.21 -9.73 -14.74
N ARG A 103 4.67 -8.71 -15.47
CA ARG A 103 5.65 -7.73 -14.99
C ARG A 103 4.94 -6.55 -14.32
N LYS A 104 5.42 -6.16 -13.13
CA LYS A 104 4.94 -4.98 -12.42
C LYS A 104 5.05 -3.76 -13.34
N PRO A 105 3.96 -3.02 -13.63
CA PRO A 105 4.04 -1.85 -14.48
C PRO A 105 4.95 -0.79 -13.82
N ILE A 106 5.86 -0.21 -14.60
CA ILE A 106 6.64 0.96 -14.18
C ILE A 106 5.81 2.18 -14.53
N LEU A 107 5.36 2.91 -13.51
CA LEU A 107 4.43 4.04 -13.68
C LEU A 107 5.12 5.34 -14.10
N ARG A 108 6.45 5.39 -13.98
CA ARG A 108 7.28 6.59 -14.11
C ARG A 108 6.79 7.71 -13.19
N LEU A 109 6.43 7.38 -11.95
CA LEU A 109 6.01 8.36 -10.94
C LEU A 109 7.10 9.39 -10.74
N THR A 110 6.74 10.65 -10.50
CA THR A 110 7.67 11.72 -10.15
C THR A 110 7.33 12.30 -8.77
N PRO A 111 8.26 12.97 -8.08
CA PRO A 111 7.95 13.61 -6.82
C PRO A 111 6.76 14.56 -6.91
N ASP A 112 6.59 15.27 -8.01
CA ASP A 112 5.50 16.22 -8.22
C ASP A 112 4.16 15.55 -8.51
N SER A 113 4.15 14.31 -9.03
CA SER A 113 2.92 13.54 -9.25
C SER A 113 2.31 12.98 -7.96
N LEU A 114 3.02 13.04 -6.83
CA LEU A 114 2.50 12.62 -5.53
C LEU A 114 1.86 13.77 -4.77
N HIS A 115 0.59 13.59 -4.40
CA HIS A 115 -0.13 14.46 -3.48
C HIS A 115 0.17 14.05 -2.04
N VAL A 116 0.66 14.99 -1.23
CA VAL A 116 0.86 14.75 0.22
C VAL A 116 -0.43 15.09 0.95
N ILE A 117 -0.93 14.14 1.73
CA ILE A 117 -2.15 14.28 2.51
C ILE A 117 -1.79 14.08 3.98
N SER A 118 -1.97 15.14 4.77
CA SER A 118 -1.89 15.04 6.23
C SER A 118 -3.07 14.24 6.77
N ILE A 119 -2.87 13.43 7.81
CA ILE A 119 -3.93 12.64 8.44
C ILE A 119 -5.19 13.45 8.82
N ARG A 120 -5.03 14.71 9.25
CA ARG A 120 -6.14 15.60 9.62
C ARG A 120 -7.08 15.94 8.45
N ASN A 121 -6.54 15.95 7.23
CA ASN A 121 -7.29 16.27 6.01
C ASN A 121 -7.70 15.02 5.22
N LEU A 122 -7.28 13.84 5.67
CA LEU A 122 -7.47 12.58 4.93
C LEU A 122 -8.95 12.26 4.73
N GLN A 123 -9.78 12.39 5.75
CA GLN A 123 -11.22 12.10 5.62
C GLN A 123 -11.88 13.00 4.58
N LYS A 124 -11.63 14.32 4.64
CA LYS A 124 -12.15 15.29 3.66
C LYS A 124 -11.66 14.99 2.25
N PHE A 125 -10.39 14.60 2.11
CA PHE A 125 -9.84 14.21 0.81
C PHE A 125 -10.55 12.98 0.24
N LEU A 126 -10.77 11.94 1.06
CA LEU A 126 -11.46 10.71 0.66
C LEU A 126 -12.89 11.00 0.23
N ASP A 127 -13.62 11.81 1.01
CA ASP A 127 -15.02 12.15 0.70
C ASP A 127 -15.18 12.88 -0.64
N GLY A 128 -14.17 13.66 -1.06
CA GLY A 128 -14.17 14.38 -2.35
C GLY A 128 -13.56 13.61 -3.53
N THR A 129 -12.83 12.52 -3.26
CA THR A 129 -12.05 11.78 -4.27
C THR A 129 -12.68 10.43 -4.61
N ILE A 130 -13.22 9.73 -3.60
CA ILE A 130 -13.83 8.40 -3.74
C ILE A 130 -15.32 8.53 -3.46
N ILE A 131 -16.09 8.73 -4.54
CA ILE A 131 -17.51 9.08 -4.45
C ILE A 131 -18.38 7.82 -4.54
N ASP A 132 -18.09 6.94 -5.49
CA ASP A 132 -18.89 5.75 -5.82
C ASP A 132 -18.04 4.47 -5.79
N SER A 133 -18.68 3.33 -5.49
CA SER A 133 -18.03 2.01 -5.61
C SER A 133 -17.90 1.52 -7.05
N VAL A 134 -18.56 2.21 -7.98
CA VAL A 134 -18.65 1.87 -9.39
C VAL A 134 -18.44 3.13 -10.23
N LYS A 135 -17.51 3.06 -11.18
CA LYS A 135 -17.23 4.14 -12.13
C LYS A 135 -17.89 3.83 -13.48
N LEU A 136 -18.43 4.88 -14.11
CA LEU A 136 -18.86 4.84 -15.51
C LEU A 136 -17.65 5.01 -16.43
N LEU A 137 -17.49 4.11 -17.39
CA LEU A 137 -16.46 4.26 -18.40
C LEU A 137 -16.90 5.32 -19.44
N PRO A 138 -16.04 6.31 -19.76
CA PRO A 138 -16.26 7.16 -20.93
C PRO A 138 -16.35 6.25 -22.17
N GLU A 139 -17.24 6.59 -23.11
CA GLU A 139 -17.39 5.92 -24.43
C GLU A 139 -18.23 4.63 -24.49
N THR A 140 -18.56 4.00 -23.35
CA THR A 140 -19.56 2.92 -23.31
C THR A 140 -20.49 3.13 -22.11
N TRP A 141 -21.60 3.84 -22.33
CA TRP A 141 -22.61 4.20 -21.33
C TRP A 141 -23.26 2.99 -20.61
N THR A 142 -22.80 1.77 -20.88
CA THR A 142 -23.30 0.50 -20.35
C THR A 142 -22.26 -0.28 -19.53
N LEU A 143 -20.96 0.04 -19.58
CA LEU A 143 -19.93 -0.69 -18.83
C LEU A 143 -19.61 0.01 -17.51
N ARG A 144 -19.92 -0.69 -16.43
CA ARG A 144 -19.62 -0.32 -15.04
C ARG A 144 -18.37 -1.07 -14.61
N ARG A 145 -17.35 -0.37 -14.11
CA ARG A 145 -16.21 -1.01 -13.43
C ARG A 145 -16.18 -0.66 -11.96
N HIS A 146 -15.74 -1.61 -11.14
CA HIS A 146 -15.51 -1.36 -9.72
C HIS A 146 -14.28 -0.46 -9.51
N VAL A 147 -14.35 0.39 -8.50
CA VAL A 147 -13.21 1.19 -8.06
C VAL A 147 -12.19 0.30 -7.37
N VAL A 148 -10.97 0.26 -7.92
CA VAL A 148 -9.84 -0.48 -7.34
C VAL A 148 -8.98 0.46 -6.51
N THR A 149 -8.66 0.07 -5.28
CA THR A 149 -7.79 0.87 -4.39
C THR A 149 -6.56 0.07 -4.00
N SER A 150 -5.38 0.68 -4.10
CA SER A 150 -4.14 0.14 -3.54
C SER A 150 -3.72 0.94 -2.31
N ILE A 151 -3.34 0.23 -1.25
CA ILE A 151 -2.78 0.81 -0.03
C ILE A 151 -1.42 0.15 0.19
N SER A 152 -0.35 0.92 0.07
CA SER A 152 1.01 0.44 0.20
C SER A 152 1.66 0.92 1.51
N SER A 153 2.41 0.03 2.16
CA SER A 153 3.13 0.30 3.41
C SER A 153 4.61 -0.03 3.26
N MET A 154 5.49 0.64 4.00
CA MET A 154 6.92 0.36 3.98
C MET A 154 7.26 -1.01 4.57
N SER A 155 6.40 -1.54 5.45
CA SER A 155 6.58 -2.84 6.10
C SER A 155 5.26 -3.59 6.23
N ASP A 156 5.36 -4.91 6.41
CA ASP A 156 4.22 -5.80 6.63
C ASP A 156 3.40 -5.42 7.86
N THR A 157 4.05 -4.84 8.88
CA THR A 157 3.35 -4.30 10.04
C THR A 157 2.94 -2.85 9.78
N ILE A 158 1.65 -2.61 9.56
CA ILE A 158 1.08 -1.28 9.33
C ILE A 158 0.67 -0.68 10.69
N LYS A 159 1.35 0.41 11.08
CA LYS A 159 1.06 1.20 12.29
C LYS A 159 0.50 2.59 11.99
N ASN A 160 0.41 2.96 10.71
CA ASN A 160 -0.07 4.27 10.30
C ASN A 160 -1.60 4.33 10.48
N PRO A 161 -2.15 5.24 11.33
CA PRO A 161 -3.58 5.29 11.61
C PRO A 161 -4.42 5.67 10.37
N ALA A 162 -3.81 6.24 9.33
CA ALA A 162 -4.48 6.47 8.05
C ALA A 162 -5.01 5.18 7.42
N PHE A 163 -4.39 4.02 7.69
CA PHE A 163 -4.87 2.74 7.19
C PHE A 163 -6.32 2.46 7.61
N THR A 164 -6.62 2.63 8.91
CA THR A 164 -7.97 2.46 9.44
C THR A 164 -8.94 3.49 8.86
N ILE A 165 -8.51 4.75 8.68
CA ILE A 165 -9.35 5.80 8.09
C ILE A 165 -9.73 5.46 6.65
N ILE A 166 -8.74 5.06 5.83
CA ILE A 166 -8.96 4.68 4.42
C ILE A 166 -9.85 3.45 4.34
N THR A 167 -9.50 2.36 5.01
CA THR A 167 -10.27 1.11 4.94
C THR A 167 -11.70 1.26 5.46
N SER A 168 -11.92 2.03 6.54
CA SER A 168 -13.27 2.33 7.03
C SER A 168 -14.07 3.16 6.02
N HIS A 169 -13.42 4.10 5.31
CA HIS A 169 -14.08 4.86 4.26
C HIS A 169 -14.47 3.97 3.07
N LEU A 170 -13.57 3.10 2.60
CA LEU A 170 -13.84 2.16 1.51
C LEU A 170 -15.01 1.21 1.86
N ALA A 171 -15.02 0.69 3.10
CA ALA A 171 -16.12 -0.13 3.61
C ALA A 171 -17.46 0.64 3.63
N ARG A 172 -17.48 1.89 4.10
CA ARG A 172 -18.68 2.75 4.06
C ARG A 172 -19.20 3.03 2.65
N ARG A 173 -18.31 3.02 1.65
CA ARG A 173 -18.66 3.16 0.23
C ARG A 173 -19.08 1.84 -0.42
N ASN A 174 -19.16 0.73 0.33
CA ASN A 174 -19.43 -0.60 -0.20
C ASN A 174 -18.43 -1.05 -1.27
N ILE A 175 -17.17 -0.62 -1.16
CA ILE A 175 -16.09 -1.15 -1.99
C ILE A 175 -15.70 -2.51 -1.40
N ALA A 176 -15.93 -3.57 -2.16
CA ALA A 176 -15.66 -4.93 -1.73
C ALA A 176 -14.15 -5.18 -1.56
N SER A 177 -13.78 -6.02 -0.60
CA SER A 177 -12.38 -6.27 -0.22
C SER A 177 -11.50 -6.79 -1.35
N ASN A 178 -12.09 -7.53 -2.31
CA ASN A 178 -11.39 -8.01 -3.51
C ASN A 178 -10.96 -6.89 -4.48
N PHE A 179 -11.47 -5.66 -4.31
CA PHE A 179 -11.02 -4.47 -5.04
C PHE A 179 -10.06 -3.60 -4.22
N ILE A 180 -9.60 -4.09 -3.07
CA ILE A 180 -8.66 -3.41 -2.19
C ILE A 180 -7.38 -4.24 -2.13
N ASN A 181 -6.30 -3.73 -2.70
CA ASN A 181 -4.98 -4.34 -2.64
C ASN A 181 -4.17 -3.70 -1.50
N ILE A 182 -3.72 -4.51 -0.54
CA ILE A 182 -2.85 -4.05 0.56
C ILE A 182 -1.51 -4.75 0.40
N ARG A 183 -0.43 -3.98 0.27
CA ARG A 183 0.89 -4.51 -0.07
C ARG A 183 2.03 -3.68 0.49
N ASN A 184 3.25 -4.20 0.34
CA ASN A 184 4.44 -3.39 0.56
C ASN A 184 4.66 -2.39 -0.59
N TRP A 185 5.45 -1.37 -0.32
CA TRP A 185 5.92 -0.41 -1.32
C TRP A 185 6.58 -1.13 -2.50
N THR A 186 6.34 -0.63 -3.71
CA THR A 186 7.18 -0.98 -4.85
C THR A 186 8.52 -0.24 -4.75
N PHE A 187 9.53 -0.72 -5.48
CA PHE A 187 10.81 -0.01 -5.59
C PHE A 187 10.65 1.43 -6.10
N GLU A 188 9.76 1.62 -7.06
CA GLU A 188 9.44 2.93 -7.61
C GLU A 188 8.81 3.85 -6.55
N GLU A 189 7.79 3.37 -5.81
CA GLU A 189 7.16 4.12 -4.72
C GLU A 189 8.17 4.54 -3.65
N GLN A 190 9.06 3.62 -3.26
CA GLN A 190 10.12 3.92 -2.30
C GLN A 190 11.06 5.02 -2.79
N ALA A 191 11.51 4.94 -4.05
CA ALA A 191 12.43 5.91 -4.64
C ALA A 191 11.78 7.30 -4.76
N VAL A 192 10.56 7.37 -5.29
CA VAL A 192 9.87 8.65 -5.52
C VAL A 192 9.47 9.34 -4.21
N VAL A 193 8.99 8.58 -3.22
CA VAL A 193 8.67 9.12 -1.88
C VAL A 193 9.93 9.64 -1.19
N THR A 194 11.03 8.88 -1.25
CA THR A 194 12.31 9.29 -0.66
C THR A 194 12.81 10.58 -1.30
N SER A 195 12.80 10.67 -2.64
CA SER A 195 13.19 11.88 -3.35
C SER A 195 12.33 13.08 -2.95
N LYS A 196 10.99 12.91 -2.88
CA LYS A 196 10.08 13.98 -2.48
C LYS A 196 10.37 14.48 -1.06
N MET A 197 10.54 13.55 -0.11
CA MET A 197 10.78 13.90 1.29
C MET A 197 12.15 14.54 1.52
N GLN A 198 13.18 14.04 0.85
CA GLN A 198 14.56 14.49 1.02
C GLN A 198 14.93 15.62 0.05
N HIS A 199 14.01 16.06 -0.82
CA HIS A 199 14.24 17.08 -1.84
C HIS A 199 15.42 16.75 -2.76
N LEU A 200 15.56 15.47 -3.11
CA LEU A 200 16.64 14.96 -3.96
C LEU A 200 16.20 14.92 -5.43
N GLY A 201 17.16 15.04 -6.35
CA GLY A 201 16.89 14.81 -7.76
C GLY A 201 16.38 13.38 -7.97
N TYR A 202 15.44 13.21 -8.90
CA TYR A 202 14.87 11.92 -9.27
C TYR A 202 14.61 11.89 -10.76
N ASP A 203 14.98 10.77 -11.39
CA ASP A 203 14.78 10.51 -12.80
C ASP A 203 14.11 9.13 -12.95
N PRO A 204 12.83 9.07 -13.37
CA PRO A 204 12.12 7.80 -13.52
C PRO A 204 12.71 6.89 -14.59
N ASP A 205 13.47 7.43 -15.56
CA ASP A 205 14.13 6.64 -16.60
C ASP A 205 15.36 5.89 -16.06
N THR A 206 15.89 6.31 -14.91
CA THR A 206 17.04 5.67 -14.25
C THR A 206 16.63 4.53 -13.31
N LEU A 207 15.32 4.30 -13.11
CA LEU A 207 14.78 3.10 -12.45
C LEU A 207 15.03 1.89 -13.37
N GLY A 208 16.26 1.42 -13.40
CA GLY A 208 16.59 0.14 -14.01
C GLY A 208 15.80 -0.98 -13.31
N ASN A 209 15.55 -2.07 -14.04
CA ASN A 209 14.88 -3.29 -13.55
C ASN A 209 15.59 -4.00 -12.37
N ARG A 210 16.55 -3.36 -11.69
CA ARG A 210 17.47 -3.98 -10.72
C ARG A 210 17.69 -3.14 -9.45
N GLY A 211 16.67 -2.51 -8.88
CA GLY A 211 16.61 -2.16 -7.44
C GLY A 211 17.83 -1.47 -6.79
N ASP A 212 18.70 -0.79 -7.54
CA ASP A 212 19.98 -0.28 -7.03
C ASP A 212 19.89 1.23 -6.77
N PHE A 213 19.77 1.60 -5.49
CA PHE A 213 19.60 2.98 -5.01
C PHE A 213 20.83 3.88 -5.22
N SER A 214 21.98 3.30 -5.56
CA SER A 214 23.28 3.98 -5.59
C SER A 214 23.39 5.06 -6.68
N VAL A 215 22.55 5.02 -7.73
CA VAL A 215 22.66 5.91 -8.91
C VAL A 215 21.72 7.13 -8.86
N MET A 216 20.68 7.13 -8.02
CA MET A 216 19.59 8.11 -8.14
C MET A 216 19.76 9.40 -7.35
N LEU A 217 20.51 9.39 -6.26
CA LEU A 217 20.60 10.55 -5.36
C LEU A 217 21.69 11.53 -5.81
N ARG A 218 21.44 12.29 -6.89
CA ARG A 218 22.24 13.48 -7.18
C ARG A 218 21.76 14.63 -6.30
N ARG A 219 22.54 14.99 -5.27
CA ARG A 219 22.37 16.26 -4.56
C ARG A 219 22.43 17.39 -5.58
N ARG A 220 21.37 18.19 -5.72
CA ARG A 220 21.48 19.51 -6.37
C ARG A 220 22.49 20.33 -5.58
N ARG A 221 23.70 20.49 -6.12
CA ARG A 221 24.61 21.56 -5.66
C ARG A 221 23.93 22.88 -6.04
N LYS A 222 23.58 23.68 -5.04
CA LYS A 222 23.25 25.10 -5.22
C LYS A 222 24.51 25.85 -5.64
#